data_AF-A0A3C1MTT8-F1
#
_entry.id   AF-A0A3C1MTT8-F1
#
_cell.length_a   1.000
_cell.length_b   1.000
_cell.length_c   1.000
_cell.angle_alpha   90.00
_cell.angle_beta   90.00
_cell.angle_gamma   90.00
#
_symmetry.space_group_name_H-M   'P 1'
#
loop_
_entity.id
_entity.type
_entity.pdbx_description
1 polymer ?
#
loop_
_entity_poly.entity_id
_entity_poly.type
_entity_poly.pdbx_seq_one_letter_code
_entity_poly.pdbx_strand_id
1 'polypeptide(L)'
;MQLSLNATFISYALATLAFAGLGVAALLDARRARIVGLATASMLSALWAGLVAADALRGHSISLAAALLELARDAAWLYFLIDLLIQRQGTATRILRVLSVSRALLLIYCTLLMLRIMVGEFTDLSTLSRIPLFDTLLSGAASRAVLAVAGMVLVEQLFRSTRSEDRWSIKYLCFGLGGLFVYDFYLYADAMLFQHIDAEIWAGRGIVDALTVPLIAISAKRNPNWDLRVTLSRRLFFHSAALLGAGIYLLIMAAAGYYIRMFGGEWSSILQAAFLFGAFVMLLSILFSGTLRARVRVFFSKHFFSYSYDYRDEWLNFTRILSQGNPGEQLCTRAIQAVAGLVESQSGALWLARDPHHFSRIVHWNMAQADGIEATDSELARFLTEREWVINLDQYAAQPELYEGLILPNWITAI
;
A
#
# COMPACT_ATOMS: atom_id res chain seq x y z
N MET A 1 35.71 8.62 -3.12
CA MET A 1 35.61 7.77 -4.32
C MET A 1 35.95 6.30 -4.06
N GLN A 2 37.11 5.95 -3.51
CA GLN A 2 37.42 4.53 -3.19
C GLN A 2 36.55 3.96 -2.04
N LEU A 3 36.29 4.74 -0.99
CA LEU A 3 35.40 4.29 0.10
C LEU A 3 33.96 4.03 -0.38
N SER A 4 33.43 4.90 -1.24
CA SER A 4 32.08 4.77 -1.79
C SER A 4 31.95 3.57 -2.74
N LEU A 5 32.97 3.28 -3.55
CA LEU A 5 33.00 2.08 -4.41
C LEU A 5 32.99 0.79 -3.59
N ASN A 6 33.78 0.74 -2.51
CA ASN A 6 33.79 -0.41 -1.59
C ASN A 6 32.43 -0.58 -0.88
N ALA A 7 31.80 0.52 -0.46
CA ALA A 7 30.48 0.48 0.15
C ALA A 7 29.41 -0.06 -0.82
N THR A 8 29.40 0.41 -2.07
CA THR A 8 28.51 -0.11 -3.12
C THR A 8 28.75 -1.60 -3.35
N PHE A 9 29.99 -2.04 -3.50
CA PHE A 9 30.29 -3.46 -3.69
C PHE A 9 29.74 -4.34 -2.55
N ILE A 10 30.06 -3.99 -1.30
CA ILE A 10 29.65 -4.78 -0.13
C ILE A 10 28.12 -4.82 -0.01
N SER A 11 27.48 -3.67 -0.14
CA SER A 11 26.04 -3.51 -0.07
C SER A 11 25.30 -4.36 -1.11
N TYR A 12 25.72 -4.28 -2.37
CA TYR A 12 25.08 -5.01 -3.46
C TYR A 12 25.43 -6.49 -3.46
N ALA A 13 26.64 -6.89 -3.05
CA ALA A 13 26.99 -8.29 -2.86
C ALA A 13 26.13 -8.96 -1.78
N LEU A 14 25.84 -8.24 -0.69
CA LEU A 14 24.92 -8.72 0.34
C LEU A 14 23.50 -8.91 -0.23
N ALA A 15 23.00 -7.94 -1.01
CA ALA A 15 21.71 -8.03 -1.68
C ALA A 15 21.65 -9.23 -2.64
N THR A 16 22.71 -9.46 -3.43
CA THR A 16 22.83 -10.60 -4.34
C THR A 16 22.68 -11.92 -3.58
N LEU A 17 23.44 -12.11 -2.50
CA LEU A 17 23.38 -13.35 -1.72
C LEU A 17 22.01 -13.56 -1.08
N ALA A 18 21.42 -12.49 -0.54
CA ALA A 18 20.11 -12.55 0.09
C ALA A 18 19.01 -12.94 -0.92
N PHE A 19 18.91 -12.22 -2.05
CA PHE A 19 17.92 -12.53 -3.08
C PHE A 19 18.18 -13.84 -3.81
N ALA A 20 19.44 -14.23 -3.99
CA ALA A 20 19.79 -15.54 -4.55
C ALA A 20 19.29 -16.66 -3.62
N GLY A 21 19.56 -16.54 -2.32
CA GLY A 21 19.07 -17.49 -1.31
C GLY A 21 17.54 -17.58 -1.29
N LEU A 22 16.84 -16.45 -1.31
CA LEU A 22 15.38 -16.41 -1.36
C LEU A 22 14.83 -17.04 -2.64
N GLY A 23 15.40 -16.70 -3.79
CA GLY A 23 14.93 -17.23 -5.07
C GLY A 23 15.20 -18.73 -5.22
N VAL A 24 16.36 -19.23 -4.76
CA VAL A 24 16.65 -20.68 -4.74
C VAL A 24 15.71 -21.40 -3.78
N ALA A 25 15.51 -20.87 -2.56
CA ALA A 25 14.57 -21.45 -1.62
C ALA A 25 13.14 -21.51 -2.19
N ALA A 26 12.72 -20.46 -2.90
CA ALA A 26 11.44 -20.45 -3.62
C ALA A 26 11.40 -21.48 -4.76
N LEU A 27 12.46 -21.62 -5.56
CA LEU A 27 12.53 -22.63 -6.62
C LEU A 27 12.47 -24.06 -6.10
N LEU A 28 13.10 -24.35 -4.96
CA LEU A 28 13.06 -25.67 -4.32
C LEU A 28 11.66 -26.06 -3.84
N ASP A 29 10.83 -25.06 -3.50
CA ASP A 29 9.44 -25.24 -3.10
C ASP A 29 8.45 -24.99 -4.26
N ALA A 30 8.94 -24.87 -5.51
CA ALA A 30 8.18 -24.44 -6.69
C ALA A 30 7.20 -25.48 -7.26
N ARG A 31 6.48 -26.20 -6.39
CA ARG A 31 5.34 -27.04 -6.82
C ARG A 31 4.12 -26.21 -7.24
N ARG A 32 4.15 -24.88 -7.07
CA ARG A 32 3.01 -23.97 -7.33
C ARG A 32 3.45 -22.74 -8.12
N ALA A 33 2.62 -22.33 -9.09
CA ALA A 33 2.86 -21.17 -9.96
C ALA A 33 3.11 -19.84 -9.21
N ARG A 34 2.58 -19.68 -7.99
CA ARG A 34 2.75 -18.46 -7.17
C ARG A 34 4.16 -18.29 -6.62
N ILE A 35 4.80 -19.41 -6.29
CA ILE A 35 6.18 -19.44 -5.80
C ILE A 35 7.14 -19.17 -6.96
N VAL A 36 6.74 -19.49 -8.20
CA VAL A 36 7.49 -19.15 -9.42
C VAL A 36 7.58 -17.64 -9.60
N GLY A 37 6.48 -16.87 -9.41
CA GLY A 37 6.51 -15.41 -9.52
C GLY A 37 7.43 -14.73 -8.48
N LEU A 38 7.46 -15.26 -7.26
CA LEU A 38 8.40 -14.80 -6.23
C LEU A 38 9.84 -15.17 -6.58
N ALA A 39 10.06 -16.39 -7.07
CA ALA A 39 11.37 -16.87 -7.49
C ALA A 39 11.93 -16.06 -8.65
N THR A 40 11.14 -15.76 -9.68
CA THR A 40 11.59 -14.97 -10.84
C THR A 40 11.97 -13.55 -10.43
N ALA A 41 11.14 -12.87 -9.62
CA ALA A 41 11.44 -11.53 -9.13
C ALA A 41 12.71 -11.52 -8.25
N SER A 42 12.88 -12.54 -7.41
CA SER A 42 14.08 -12.68 -6.56
C SER A 42 15.34 -12.96 -7.39
N MET A 43 15.26 -13.84 -8.39
CA MET A 43 16.38 -14.16 -9.28
C MET A 43 16.82 -12.96 -10.12
N LEU A 44 15.86 -12.20 -10.68
CA LEU A 44 16.17 -10.95 -11.40
C LEU A 44 16.80 -9.90 -10.47
N SER A 45 16.31 -9.79 -9.23
CA SER A 45 16.90 -8.90 -8.22
C SER A 45 18.34 -9.31 -7.88
N ALA A 46 18.61 -10.62 -7.76
CA ALA A 46 19.95 -11.13 -7.50
C ALA A 46 20.91 -10.89 -8.67
N LEU A 47 20.47 -11.12 -9.91
CA LEU A 47 21.25 -10.88 -11.13
C LEU A 47 21.59 -9.39 -11.27
N TRP A 48 20.59 -8.52 -11.09
CA TRP A 48 20.79 -7.08 -11.09
C TRP A 48 21.81 -6.66 -10.03
N ALA A 49 21.62 -7.08 -8.77
CA ALA A 49 22.50 -6.67 -7.68
C ALA A 49 23.93 -7.19 -7.89
N GLY A 50 24.07 -8.42 -8.41
CA GLY A 50 25.37 -9.02 -8.69
C GLY A 50 26.11 -8.30 -9.81
N LEU A 51 25.39 -7.84 -10.82
CA LEU A 51 25.96 -7.05 -11.90
C LEU A 51 26.40 -5.66 -11.43
N VAL A 52 25.59 -4.98 -10.59
CA VAL A 52 25.98 -3.69 -10.00
C VAL A 52 27.21 -3.83 -9.10
N ALA A 53 27.30 -4.91 -8.32
CA ALA A 53 28.49 -5.22 -7.52
C ALA A 53 29.73 -5.46 -8.42
N ALA A 54 29.56 -6.17 -9.54
CA ALA A 54 30.64 -6.41 -10.50
C ALA A 54 31.09 -5.13 -11.21
N ASP A 55 30.16 -4.25 -11.60
CA ASP A 55 30.45 -2.95 -12.20
C ASP A 55 31.24 -2.05 -11.22
N ALA A 56 30.85 -2.07 -9.93
CA ALA A 56 31.56 -1.35 -8.87
C ALA A 56 33.02 -1.80 -8.70
N LEU A 57 33.29 -3.12 -8.77
CA LEU A 57 34.66 -3.65 -8.72
C LEU A 57 35.51 -3.22 -9.92
N ARG A 58 34.89 -3.12 -11.10
CA ARG A 58 35.57 -2.74 -12.34
C ARG A 58 35.73 -1.22 -12.47
N GLY A 59 35.24 -0.44 -11.52
CA GLY A 59 35.23 1.03 -11.58
C GLY A 59 34.40 1.60 -12.72
N HIS A 60 33.49 0.81 -13.30
CA HIS A 60 32.61 1.27 -14.36
C HIS A 60 31.38 1.96 -13.76
N SER A 61 30.84 2.95 -14.49
CA SER A 61 29.49 3.45 -14.26
C SER A 61 28.45 2.34 -14.52
N ILE A 62 27.19 2.57 -14.12
CA ILE A 62 26.06 1.63 -14.30
C ILE A 62 26.04 1.10 -15.75
N SER A 63 26.25 -0.20 -15.94
CA SER A 63 26.23 -0.80 -17.26
C SER A 63 24.83 -0.83 -17.88
N LEU A 64 24.75 -0.87 -19.21
CA LEU A 64 23.49 -1.06 -19.94
C LEU A 64 22.72 -2.28 -19.44
N ALA A 65 23.44 -3.39 -19.22
CA ALA A 65 22.86 -4.62 -18.71
C ALA A 65 22.31 -4.45 -17.28
N ALA A 66 22.97 -3.67 -16.42
CA ALA A 66 22.46 -3.36 -15.08
C ALA A 66 21.19 -2.50 -15.17
N ALA A 67 21.14 -1.51 -16.06
CA ALA A 67 19.95 -0.68 -16.27
C ALA A 67 18.75 -1.49 -16.80
N LEU A 68 18.97 -2.46 -17.69
CA LEU A 68 17.91 -3.37 -18.15
C LEU A 68 17.43 -4.34 -17.08
N LEU A 69 18.36 -4.92 -16.32
CA LEU A 69 18.03 -5.85 -15.25
C LEU A 69 17.27 -5.15 -14.12
N GLU A 70 17.55 -3.86 -13.88
CA GLU A 70 16.78 -3.01 -12.97
C GLU A 70 15.31 -2.93 -13.39
N LEU A 71 15.04 -2.57 -14.65
CA LEU A 71 13.68 -2.55 -15.17
C LEU A 71 13.01 -3.92 -15.16
N ALA A 72 13.77 -4.97 -15.47
CA ALA A 72 13.25 -6.34 -15.45
C ALA A 72 12.87 -6.77 -14.03
N ARG A 73 13.69 -6.42 -13.03
CA ARG A 73 13.41 -6.62 -11.60
C ARG A 73 12.12 -5.90 -11.20
N ASP A 74 12.00 -4.61 -11.52
CA ASP A 74 10.84 -3.81 -11.13
C ASP A 74 9.57 -4.35 -11.77
N ALA A 75 9.62 -4.66 -13.07
CA ALA A 75 8.53 -5.28 -13.80
C ALA A 75 8.11 -6.62 -13.17
N ALA A 76 9.06 -7.44 -12.74
CA ALA A 76 8.78 -8.72 -12.12
C ALA A 76 8.09 -8.57 -10.74
N TRP A 77 8.55 -7.65 -9.89
CA TRP A 77 7.89 -7.37 -8.61
C TRP A 77 6.49 -6.79 -8.77
N LEU A 78 6.33 -5.84 -9.69
CA LEU A 78 5.02 -5.25 -10.00
C LEU A 78 4.07 -6.29 -10.60
N TYR A 79 4.55 -7.13 -11.52
CA TYR A 79 3.78 -8.24 -12.07
C TYR A 79 3.34 -9.22 -10.98
N PHE A 80 4.26 -9.60 -10.09
CA PHE A 80 3.98 -10.48 -8.95
C PHE A 80 2.91 -9.88 -8.02
N LEU A 81 2.99 -8.59 -7.70
CA LEU A 81 1.97 -7.90 -6.90
C LEU A 81 0.60 -7.86 -7.59
N ILE A 82 0.56 -7.60 -8.89
CA ILE A 82 -0.69 -7.61 -9.67
C ILE A 82 -1.28 -9.01 -9.72
N ASP A 83 -0.45 -10.04 -9.94
CA ASP A 83 -0.88 -11.44 -9.94
C ASP A 83 -1.47 -11.86 -8.58
N LEU A 84 -0.81 -11.49 -7.48
CA LEU A 84 -1.34 -11.69 -6.13
C LEU A 84 -2.67 -10.98 -5.91
N LEU A 85 -2.85 -9.76 -6.44
CA LEU A 85 -4.11 -9.03 -6.37
C LEU A 85 -5.20 -9.68 -7.19
N ILE A 86 -4.94 -10.04 -8.46
CA ILE A 86 -5.88 -10.70 -9.36
C ILE A 86 -6.43 -11.97 -8.73
N GLN A 87 -5.55 -12.82 -8.20
CA GLN A 87 -5.96 -14.11 -7.63
C GLN A 87 -6.75 -13.98 -6.32
N ARG A 88 -6.59 -12.86 -5.60
CA ARG A 88 -7.41 -12.55 -4.41
C ARG A 88 -8.80 -12.06 -4.75
N GLN A 89 -9.00 -11.53 -5.96
CA GLN A 89 -10.29 -11.11 -6.42
C GLN A 89 -10.97 -12.31 -7.06
N GLY A 90 -12.02 -12.84 -6.43
CA GLY A 90 -12.82 -13.95 -6.99
C GLY A 90 -13.53 -13.57 -8.30
N THR A 91 -14.73 -14.07 -8.58
CA THR A 91 -15.46 -13.91 -9.87
C THR A 91 -15.89 -12.47 -10.25
N ALA A 92 -15.30 -11.43 -9.67
CA ALA A 92 -15.59 -10.03 -9.95
C ALA A 92 -14.94 -9.58 -11.29
N THR A 93 -15.65 -9.84 -12.39
CA THR A 93 -15.17 -9.64 -13.77
C THR A 93 -14.67 -8.23 -14.09
N ARG A 94 -15.25 -7.17 -13.51
CA ARG A 94 -14.84 -5.77 -13.77
C ARG A 94 -13.44 -5.46 -13.23
N ILE A 95 -13.14 -5.83 -11.99
CA ILE A 95 -11.86 -5.48 -11.37
C ILE A 95 -10.75 -6.39 -11.91
N LEU A 96 -11.05 -7.66 -12.16
CA LEU A 96 -10.15 -8.56 -12.88
C LEU A 96 -9.73 -7.99 -14.24
N ARG A 97 -10.68 -7.38 -14.98
CA ARG A 97 -10.39 -6.69 -16.25
C ARG A 97 -9.47 -5.50 -16.04
N VAL A 98 -9.74 -4.64 -15.07
CA VAL A 98 -8.89 -3.48 -14.75
C VAL A 98 -7.47 -3.91 -14.40
N LEU A 99 -7.31 -4.92 -13.52
CA LEU A 99 -6.00 -5.45 -13.13
C LEU A 99 -5.27 -6.16 -14.29
N SER A 100 -6.01 -6.84 -15.16
CA SER A 100 -5.42 -7.47 -16.36
C SER A 100 -4.95 -6.44 -17.37
N VAL A 101 -5.72 -5.35 -17.55
CA VAL A 101 -5.33 -4.22 -18.40
C VAL A 101 -4.14 -3.49 -17.79
N SER A 102 -4.12 -3.23 -16.48
CA SER A 102 -2.98 -2.60 -15.83
C SER A 102 -1.70 -3.44 -15.95
N ARG A 103 -1.82 -4.78 -15.89
CA ARG A 103 -0.70 -5.69 -16.16
C ARG A 103 -0.16 -5.55 -17.58
N ALA A 104 -1.05 -5.48 -18.58
CA ALA A 104 -0.66 -5.30 -19.97
C ALA A 104 0.00 -3.93 -20.20
N LEU A 105 -0.59 -2.86 -19.65
CA LEU A 105 -0.04 -1.51 -19.73
C LEU A 105 1.33 -1.39 -19.05
N LEU A 106 1.51 -2.04 -17.91
CA LEU A 106 2.79 -2.11 -17.22
C LEU A 106 3.87 -2.76 -18.10
N LEU A 107 3.56 -3.92 -18.71
CA LEU A 107 4.51 -4.62 -19.58
C LEU A 107 4.84 -3.78 -20.82
N ILE A 108 3.85 -3.13 -21.43
CA ILE A 108 4.06 -2.21 -22.55
C ILE A 108 4.97 -1.05 -22.12
N TYR A 109 4.70 -0.42 -20.98
CA TYR A 109 5.51 0.68 -20.46
C TYR A 109 6.96 0.26 -20.19
N CYS A 110 7.18 -0.89 -19.53
CA CYS A 110 8.52 -1.41 -19.28
C CYS A 110 9.25 -1.76 -20.59
N THR A 111 8.54 -2.30 -21.58
CA THR A 111 9.12 -2.61 -22.91
C THR A 111 9.53 -1.32 -23.64
N LEU A 112 8.70 -0.28 -23.59
CA LEU A 112 9.03 1.03 -24.17
C LEU A 112 10.24 1.68 -23.48
N LEU A 113 10.36 1.55 -22.16
CA LEU A 113 11.54 2.02 -21.41
C LEU A 113 12.81 1.24 -21.79
N MET A 114 12.74 -0.08 -21.88
CA MET A 114 13.87 -0.91 -22.32
C MET A 114 14.30 -0.52 -23.74
N LEU A 115 13.35 -0.33 -24.66
CA LEU A 115 13.64 0.13 -26.02
C LEU A 115 14.28 1.52 -26.03
N ARG A 116 13.81 2.46 -25.20
CA ARG A 116 14.41 3.79 -25.07
C ARG A 116 15.85 3.73 -24.57
N ILE A 117 16.13 2.90 -23.56
CA ILE A 117 17.50 2.71 -23.03
C ILE A 117 18.41 2.13 -24.12
N MET A 118 17.96 1.12 -24.86
CA MET A 118 18.70 0.56 -26.00
C MET A 118 18.99 1.65 -27.05
N VAL A 119 17.96 2.35 -27.52
CA VAL A 119 18.11 3.36 -28.57
C VAL A 119 18.99 4.53 -28.11
N GLY A 120 18.89 4.94 -26.84
CA GLY A 120 19.70 6.01 -26.27
C GLY A 120 21.19 5.71 -26.19
N GLU A 121 21.59 4.44 -26.06
CA GLU A 121 23.00 4.05 -26.13
C GLU A 121 23.55 4.02 -27.56
N PHE A 122 22.72 3.62 -28.53
CA PHE A 122 23.15 3.44 -29.92
C PHE A 122 22.99 4.68 -30.81
N THR A 123 22.21 5.68 -30.39
CA THR A 123 21.93 6.87 -31.20
C THR A 123 21.76 8.14 -30.38
N ASP A 124 22.44 9.21 -30.79
CA ASP A 124 22.15 10.61 -30.41
C ASP A 124 20.83 11.06 -31.06
N LEU A 125 19.72 10.38 -30.73
CA LEU A 125 18.40 10.62 -31.31
C LEU A 125 17.73 11.86 -30.67
N SER A 126 18.45 12.99 -30.74
CA SER A 126 17.97 14.34 -30.41
C SER A 126 16.79 14.78 -31.28
N THR A 127 16.49 14.08 -32.38
CA THR A 127 15.41 14.41 -33.32
C THR A 127 14.01 13.92 -32.91
N LEU A 128 13.87 12.85 -32.10
CA LEU A 128 12.57 12.42 -31.54
C LEU A 128 12.23 13.13 -30.20
N SER A 129 13.17 13.89 -29.64
CA SER A 129 13.05 14.58 -28.34
C SER A 129 12.15 15.84 -28.32
N ARG A 130 11.54 16.20 -29.47
CA ARG A 130 10.74 17.44 -29.59
C ARG A 130 9.39 17.42 -28.88
N ILE A 131 9.03 16.32 -28.19
CA ILE A 131 7.83 16.25 -27.33
C ILE A 131 8.28 16.22 -25.86
N PRO A 132 8.23 17.36 -25.14
CA PRO A 132 8.78 17.49 -23.78
C PRO A 132 8.19 16.49 -22.78
N LEU A 133 6.91 16.14 -22.94
CA LEU A 133 6.22 15.17 -22.09
C LEU A 133 6.76 13.74 -22.26
N PHE A 134 7.09 13.33 -23.48
CA PHE A 134 7.67 12.00 -23.73
C PHE A 134 9.10 11.91 -23.19
N ASP A 135 9.91 12.95 -23.37
CA ASP A 135 11.28 12.94 -22.85
C ASP A 135 11.30 12.96 -21.32
N THR A 136 10.36 13.68 -20.69
CA THR A 136 10.22 13.70 -19.23
C THR A 136 9.68 12.38 -18.67
N LEU A 137 8.65 11.78 -19.29
CA LEU A 137 8.04 10.51 -18.83
C LEU A 137 8.88 9.27 -19.12
N LEU A 138 9.81 9.35 -20.09
CA LEU A 138 10.81 8.32 -20.37
C LEU A 138 12.21 8.70 -19.86
N SER A 139 12.36 9.85 -19.18
CA SER A 139 13.62 10.21 -18.53
C SER A 139 13.96 9.19 -17.43
N GLY A 140 15.25 8.94 -17.24
CA GLY A 140 15.73 7.83 -16.41
C GLY A 140 15.20 7.85 -14.98
N ALA A 141 15.26 8.99 -14.28
CA ALA A 141 14.83 9.07 -12.88
C ALA A 141 13.31 9.17 -12.73
N ALA A 142 12.62 9.98 -13.55
CA ALA A 142 11.17 10.15 -13.42
C ALA A 142 10.39 8.87 -13.72
N SER A 143 10.79 8.14 -14.77
CA SER A 143 10.15 6.86 -15.11
C SER A 143 10.28 5.83 -13.98
N ARG A 144 11.46 5.75 -13.35
CA ARG A 144 11.70 4.86 -12.21
C ARG A 144 10.97 5.30 -10.96
N ALA A 145 10.86 6.60 -10.70
CA ALA A 145 10.02 7.12 -9.63
C ALA A 145 8.53 6.75 -9.85
N VAL A 146 8.03 6.79 -11.09
CA VAL A 146 6.67 6.36 -11.42
C VAL A 146 6.48 4.86 -11.17
N LEU A 147 7.44 4.00 -11.55
CA LEU A 147 7.40 2.57 -11.24
C LEU A 147 7.41 2.31 -9.73
N ALA A 148 8.23 3.05 -8.99
CA ALA A 148 8.30 2.97 -7.53
C ALA A 148 6.96 3.38 -6.88
N VAL A 149 6.35 4.48 -7.33
CA VAL A 149 5.00 4.89 -6.89
C VAL A 149 3.96 3.82 -7.23
N ALA A 150 3.99 3.24 -8.43
CA ALA A 150 3.09 2.16 -8.81
C ALA A 150 3.26 0.95 -7.87
N GLY A 151 4.48 0.60 -7.50
CA GLY A 151 4.78 -0.45 -6.51
C GLY A 151 4.24 -0.14 -5.13
N MET A 152 4.44 1.08 -4.63
CA MET A 152 3.87 1.52 -3.35
C MET A 152 2.34 1.45 -3.35
N VAL A 153 1.69 1.89 -4.44
CA VAL A 153 0.24 1.81 -4.60
C VAL A 153 -0.23 0.35 -4.60
N LEU A 154 0.44 -0.54 -5.34
CA LEU A 154 0.08 -1.96 -5.37
C LEU A 154 0.26 -2.64 -4.01
N VAL A 155 1.32 -2.31 -3.27
CA VAL A 155 1.54 -2.79 -1.90
C VAL A 155 0.42 -2.29 -0.97
N GLU A 156 0.03 -1.02 -1.07
CA GLU A 156 -1.11 -0.48 -0.34
C GLU A 156 -2.40 -1.25 -0.69
N GLN A 157 -2.70 -1.44 -1.98
CA GLN A 157 -3.90 -2.15 -2.40
C GLN A 157 -3.89 -3.61 -1.92
N LEU A 158 -2.72 -4.27 -1.92
CA LEU A 158 -2.56 -5.64 -1.41
C LEU A 158 -2.83 -5.72 0.09
N PHE A 159 -2.33 -4.75 0.87
CA PHE A 159 -2.60 -4.67 2.30
C PHE A 159 -4.08 -4.38 2.58
N ARG A 160 -4.68 -3.42 1.86
CA ARG A 160 -6.08 -2.99 2.04
C ARG A 160 -7.09 -4.04 1.62
N SER A 161 -6.81 -4.78 0.56
CA SER A 161 -7.68 -5.88 0.08
C SER A 161 -7.62 -7.12 0.97
N THR A 162 -6.66 -7.19 1.91
CA THR A 162 -6.51 -8.31 2.84
C THR A 162 -7.35 -8.11 4.11
N ARG A 163 -8.10 -9.16 4.50
CA ARG A 163 -8.91 -9.22 5.72
C ARG A 163 -8.06 -9.03 6.98
N SER A 164 -8.64 -8.44 8.02
CA SER A 164 -7.93 -8.19 9.28
C SER A 164 -7.27 -9.44 9.87
N GLU A 165 -7.94 -10.59 9.78
CA GLU A 165 -7.44 -11.90 10.24
C GLU A 165 -6.20 -12.37 9.45
N ASP A 166 -6.15 -12.07 8.14
CA ASP A 166 -5.07 -12.50 7.25
C ASP A 166 -3.92 -11.48 7.16
N ARG A 167 -4.13 -10.24 7.60
CA ARG A 167 -3.13 -9.15 7.54
C ARG A 167 -1.84 -9.50 8.26
N TRP A 168 -1.93 -10.27 9.35
CA TRP A 168 -0.75 -10.71 10.09
C TRP A 168 0.22 -11.55 9.25
N SER A 169 -0.30 -12.31 8.28
CA SER A 169 0.51 -13.16 7.41
C SER A 169 1.24 -12.36 6.33
N ILE A 170 0.57 -11.38 5.72
CA ILE A 170 1.10 -10.62 4.58
C ILE A 170 1.86 -9.35 4.95
N LYS A 171 1.73 -8.86 6.20
CA LYS A 171 2.38 -7.62 6.63
C LYS A 171 3.89 -7.60 6.35
N TYR A 172 4.57 -8.73 6.48
CA TYR A 172 6.01 -8.82 6.23
C TYR A 172 6.35 -8.71 4.73
N LEU A 173 5.51 -9.26 3.85
CA LEU A 173 5.62 -9.03 2.42
C LEU A 173 5.40 -7.56 2.07
N CYS A 174 4.37 -6.93 2.66
CA CYS A 174 4.09 -5.51 2.47
C CYS A 174 5.24 -4.63 2.99
N PHE A 175 5.87 -4.98 4.12
CA PHE A 175 7.03 -4.25 4.62
C PHE A 175 8.27 -4.45 3.73
N GLY A 176 8.53 -5.68 3.27
CA GLY A 176 9.65 -5.95 2.37
C GLY A 176 9.50 -5.20 1.05
N LEU A 177 8.41 -5.45 0.32
CA LEU A 177 8.17 -4.81 -0.98
C LEU A 177 7.90 -3.32 -0.87
N GLY A 178 7.19 -2.90 0.18
CA GLY A 178 6.96 -1.49 0.47
C GLY A 178 8.28 -0.75 0.75
N GLY A 179 9.18 -1.33 1.54
CA GLY A 179 10.49 -0.75 1.80
C GLY A 179 11.34 -0.60 0.53
N LEU A 180 11.32 -1.61 -0.32
CA LEU A 180 11.98 -1.61 -1.63
C LEU A 180 11.49 -0.43 -2.51
N PHE A 181 10.18 -0.33 -2.71
CA PHE A 181 9.61 0.74 -3.54
C PHE A 181 9.68 2.13 -2.90
N VAL A 182 9.61 2.25 -1.57
CA VAL A 182 9.81 3.54 -0.89
C VAL A 182 11.25 4.02 -1.06
N TYR A 183 12.23 3.13 -0.94
CA TYR A 183 13.63 3.49 -1.13
C TYR A 183 13.93 3.89 -2.58
N ASP A 184 13.38 3.14 -3.55
CA ASP A 184 13.53 3.48 -4.96
C ASP A 184 12.87 4.82 -5.29
N PHE A 185 11.67 5.08 -4.74
CA PHE A 185 11.03 6.38 -4.87
C PHE A 185 11.88 7.51 -4.28
N TYR A 186 12.46 7.29 -3.09
CA TYR A 186 13.37 8.24 -2.46
C TYR A 186 14.58 8.55 -3.33
N LEU A 187 15.30 7.52 -3.77
CA LEU A 187 16.49 7.61 -4.61
C LEU A 187 16.20 8.38 -5.90
N TYR A 188 15.10 8.07 -6.59
CA TYR A 188 14.81 8.72 -7.86
C TYR A 188 14.16 10.09 -7.70
N ALA A 189 13.41 10.35 -6.63
CA ALA A 189 12.94 11.69 -6.31
C ALA A 189 14.10 12.64 -5.96
N ASP A 190 15.11 12.15 -5.24
CA ASP A 190 16.36 12.85 -4.98
C ASP A 190 17.12 13.14 -6.30
N ALA A 191 17.31 12.10 -7.12
CA ALA A 191 18.00 12.25 -8.40
C ALA A 191 17.29 13.20 -9.37
N MET A 192 15.96 13.29 -9.31
CA MET A 192 15.20 14.30 -10.06
C MET A 192 15.44 15.72 -9.55
N LEU A 193 15.61 15.91 -8.24
CA LEU A 193 15.80 17.23 -7.65
C LEU A 193 17.20 17.77 -7.94
N PHE A 194 18.23 16.94 -7.76
CA PHE A 194 19.64 17.35 -7.91
C PHE A 194 20.24 17.01 -9.28
N GLN A 195 19.47 16.36 -10.17
CA GLN A 195 19.89 15.96 -11.52
C GLN A 195 21.11 15.03 -11.55
N HIS A 196 21.46 14.42 -10.43
CA HIS A 196 22.50 13.39 -10.31
C HIS A 196 22.06 12.33 -9.30
N ILE A 197 22.60 11.12 -9.42
CA ILE A 197 22.40 10.07 -8.41
C ILE A 197 23.47 10.24 -7.33
N ASP A 198 23.06 10.46 -6.09
CA ASP A 198 23.99 10.47 -4.96
C ASP A 198 24.60 9.08 -4.72
N ALA A 199 25.93 9.03 -4.56
CA ALA A 199 26.66 7.77 -4.46
C ALA A 199 26.42 7.04 -3.13
N GLU A 200 26.16 7.77 -2.03
CA GLU A 200 25.86 7.19 -0.73
C GLU A 200 24.44 6.63 -0.71
N ILE A 201 23.46 7.35 -1.28
CA ILE A 201 22.09 6.86 -1.42
C ILE A 201 22.05 5.64 -2.34
N TRP A 202 22.82 5.66 -3.44
CA TRP A 202 22.98 4.49 -4.32
C TRP A 202 23.58 3.31 -3.57
N ALA A 203 24.70 3.51 -2.85
CA ALA A 203 25.33 2.46 -2.07
C ALA A 203 24.39 1.91 -0.99
N GLY A 204 23.58 2.73 -0.34
CA GLY A 204 22.62 2.29 0.68
C GLY A 204 21.51 1.36 0.16
N ARG A 205 21.18 1.44 -1.14
CA ARG A 205 20.09 0.67 -1.75
C ARG A 205 20.26 -0.83 -1.57
N GLY A 206 21.47 -1.36 -1.79
CA GLY A 206 21.74 -2.79 -1.61
C GLY A 206 21.53 -3.30 -0.18
N ILE A 207 21.87 -2.51 0.84
CA ILE A 207 21.64 -2.86 2.25
C ILE A 207 20.14 -2.91 2.51
N VAL A 208 19.39 -1.89 2.07
CA VAL A 208 17.93 -1.86 2.24
C VAL A 208 17.29 -3.06 1.55
N ASP A 209 17.66 -3.32 0.31
CA ASP A 209 17.26 -4.47 -0.48
C ASP A 209 17.52 -5.79 0.27
N ALA A 210 18.72 -5.99 0.81
CA ALA A 210 19.06 -7.17 1.60
C ALA A 210 18.21 -7.30 2.88
N LEU A 211 17.86 -6.20 3.55
CA LEU A 211 17.00 -6.19 4.74
C LEU A 211 15.53 -6.52 4.41
N THR A 212 15.09 -6.27 3.18
CA THR A 212 13.72 -6.67 2.75
C THR A 212 13.58 -8.18 2.60
N VAL A 213 14.64 -8.87 2.20
CA VAL A 213 14.65 -10.32 1.93
C VAL A 213 14.14 -11.17 3.10
N PRO A 214 14.63 -11.03 4.35
CA PRO A 214 14.13 -11.83 5.47
C PRO A 214 12.64 -11.58 5.74
N LEU A 215 12.13 -10.36 5.52
CA LEU A 215 10.71 -10.05 5.67
C LEU A 215 9.87 -10.80 4.62
N ILE A 216 10.32 -10.78 3.36
CA ILE A 216 9.68 -11.53 2.27
C ILE A 216 9.73 -13.04 2.54
N ALA A 217 10.88 -13.55 2.98
CA ALA A 217 11.09 -14.96 3.32
C ALA A 217 10.16 -15.43 4.46
N ILE A 218 10.02 -14.63 5.51
CA ILE A 218 9.10 -14.91 6.62
C ILE A 218 7.66 -15.00 6.10
N SER A 219 7.25 -14.08 5.22
CA SER A 219 5.92 -14.13 4.63
C SER A 219 5.70 -15.37 3.77
N ALA A 220 6.69 -15.74 2.94
CA ALA A 220 6.61 -16.92 2.08
C ALA A 220 6.48 -18.21 2.90
N LYS A 221 7.25 -18.35 3.99
CA LYS A 221 7.19 -19.51 4.88
C LYS A 221 5.90 -19.58 5.69
N ARG A 222 5.38 -18.43 6.14
CA ARG A 222 4.13 -18.37 6.94
C ARG A 222 2.88 -18.63 6.12
N ASN A 223 2.95 -18.50 4.80
CA ASN A 223 1.79 -18.68 3.94
C ASN A 223 2.09 -19.58 2.72
N PRO A 224 2.41 -20.87 2.91
CA PRO A 224 2.90 -21.75 1.85
C PRO A 224 1.89 -21.95 0.71
N ASN A 225 0.60 -22.00 1.06
CA ASN A 225 -0.45 -22.22 0.08
C ASN A 225 -0.80 -20.94 -0.69
N TRP A 226 -0.46 -19.75 -0.16
CA TRP A 226 -0.99 -18.45 -0.61
C TRP A 226 -2.53 -18.45 -0.81
N ASP A 227 -3.22 -19.46 -0.27
CA ASP A 227 -4.66 -19.72 -0.37
C ASP A 227 -5.33 -19.07 0.83
N LEU A 228 -5.32 -17.75 0.85
CA LEU A 228 -6.19 -17.02 1.75
C LEU A 228 -7.58 -17.02 1.13
N ARG A 229 -8.51 -17.74 1.76
CA ARG A 229 -9.92 -17.78 1.35
C ARG A 229 -10.54 -16.42 1.62
N VAL A 230 -10.52 -15.54 0.62
CA VAL A 230 -11.07 -14.18 0.71
C VAL A 230 -12.57 -14.21 0.41
N THR A 231 -13.40 -13.95 1.43
CA THR A 231 -14.72 -13.33 1.21
C THR A 231 -14.58 -11.80 1.26
N LEU A 232 -14.33 -11.25 0.07
CA LEU A 232 -14.69 -9.92 -0.46
C LEU A 232 -14.77 -8.73 0.53
N SER A 233 -13.65 -8.01 0.67
CA SER A 233 -13.67 -6.56 0.88
C SER A 233 -13.60 -5.89 -0.50
N ARG A 234 -14.77 -5.68 -1.10
CA ARG A 234 -14.93 -5.04 -2.43
C ARG A 234 -14.75 -3.54 -2.30
N ARG A 235 -13.50 -3.07 -2.18
CA ARG A 235 -13.18 -1.73 -2.64
C ARG A 235 -11.68 -1.55 -2.88
N LEU A 236 -11.32 -1.44 -4.15
CA LEU A 236 -10.22 -0.58 -4.55
C LEU A 236 -10.75 0.85 -4.42
N PHE A 237 -10.54 1.49 -3.28
CA PHE A 237 -10.83 2.91 -3.17
C PHE A 237 -9.80 3.67 -4.01
N PHE A 238 -10.30 4.57 -4.85
CA PHE A 238 -9.52 5.52 -5.66
C PHE A 238 -8.72 6.56 -4.84
N HIS A 239 -8.47 6.32 -3.56
CA HIS A 239 -7.74 7.22 -2.67
C HIS A 239 -6.57 6.44 -2.10
N SER A 240 -5.42 6.51 -2.77
CA SER A 240 -4.19 5.86 -2.36
C SER A 240 -3.41 6.77 -1.41
N ALA A 241 -3.22 6.31 -0.18
CA ALA A 241 -2.35 6.96 0.78
C ALA A 241 -0.89 7.01 0.28
N ALA A 242 -0.44 5.99 -0.44
CA ALA A 242 0.88 5.98 -1.07
C ALA A 242 1.02 7.08 -2.13
N LEU A 243 0.02 7.25 -3.01
CA LEU A 243 0.02 8.29 -4.03
C LEU A 243 -0.01 9.70 -3.40
N LEU A 244 -0.86 9.90 -2.38
CA LEU A 244 -0.94 11.15 -1.65
C LEU A 244 0.37 11.47 -0.92
N GLY A 245 0.95 10.48 -0.22
CA GLY A 245 2.22 10.60 0.46
C GLY A 245 3.37 10.92 -0.51
N ALA A 246 3.43 10.25 -1.66
CA ALA A 246 4.40 10.55 -2.71
C ALA A 246 4.23 11.97 -3.25
N GLY A 247 3.00 12.42 -3.50
CA GLY A 247 2.71 13.79 -3.93
C GLY A 247 3.14 14.84 -2.91
N ILE A 248 2.80 14.65 -1.63
CA ILE A 248 3.24 15.53 -0.54
C ILE A 248 4.76 15.57 -0.43
N TYR A 249 5.41 14.40 -0.49
CA TYR A 249 6.86 14.29 -0.47
C TYR A 249 7.51 15.10 -1.61
N LEU A 250 7.02 14.92 -2.85
CA LEU A 250 7.55 15.65 -4.01
C LEU A 250 7.32 17.17 -3.89
N LEU A 251 6.16 17.61 -3.40
CA LEU A 251 5.89 19.03 -3.19
C LEU A 251 6.85 19.65 -2.16
N ILE A 252 7.12 18.94 -1.07
CA ILE A 252 8.07 19.40 -0.04
C ILE A 252 9.49 19.41 -0.60
N MET A 253 9.91 18.36 -1.31
CA MET A 253 11.22 18.32 -1.96
C MET A 253 11.38 19.44 -3.01
N ALA A 254 10.35 19.72 -3.80
CA ALA A 254 10.35 20.82 -4.75
C ALA A 254 10.45 22.19 -4.04
N ALA A 255 9.71 22.38 -2.93
CA ALA A 255 9.78 23.60 -2.12
C ALA A 255 11.16 23.77 -1.47
N ALA A 256 11.73 22.68 -0.94
CA ALA A 256 13.08 22.66 -0.38
C ALA A 256 14.14 23.02 -1.42
N GLY A 257 14.10 22.40 -2.60
CA GLY A 257 15.02 22.72 -3.70
C GLY A 257 14.87 24.18 -4.18
N TYR A 258 13.63 24.69 -4.23
CA TYR A 258 13.38 26.10 -4.54
C TYR A 258 13.98 27.03 -3.46
N TYR A 259 13.80 26.71 -2.18
CA TYR A 259 14.33 27.48 -1.06
C TYR A 259 15.85 27.53 -1.07
N ILE A 260 16.51 26.39 -1.26
CA ILE A 260 17.97 26.29 -1.38
C ILE A 260 18.50 27.17 -2.52
N ARG A 261 17.84 27.11 -3.68
CA ARG A 261 18.22 27.92 -4.85
C ARG A 261 18.09 29.43 -4.59
N MET A 262 17.14 29.84 -3.75
CA MET A 262 16.90 31.26 -3.43
C MET A 262 17.85 31.80 -2.37
N PHE A 263 18.10 31.04 -1.30
CA PHE A 263 18.80 31.54 -0.11
C PHE A 263 20.28 31.13 -0.01
N GLY A 264 20.75 30.23 -0.89
CA GLY A 264 22.14 29.79 -0.89
C GLY A 264 22.48 28.98 0.36
N GLY A 265 22.22 27.68 0.32
CA GLY A 265 22.60 26.71 1.35
C GLY A 265 22.71 25.31 0.76
N GLU A 266 23.22 24.35 1.53
CA GLU A 266 23.24 22.95 1.12
C GLU A 266 22.08 22.20 1.79
N TRP A 267 21.39 21.36 1.02
CA TRP A 267 20.45 20.40 1.61
C TRP A 267 21.26 19.36 2.37
N SER A 268 21.21 19.39 3.71
CA SER A 268 21.95 18.39 4.49
C SER A 268 21.31 17.01 4.31
N SER A 269 22.14 16.00 4.02
CA SER A 269 21.75 14.59 3.97
C SER A 269 21.05 14.11 5.25
N ILE A 270 21.37 14.71 6.40
CA ILE A 270 20.73 14.43 7.69
C ILE A 270 19.25 14.87 7.68
N LEU A 271 18.98 16.08 7.18
CA LEU A 271 17.63 16.63 7.11
C LEU A 271 16.77 15.81 6.15
N GLN A 272 17.36 15.40 5.03
CA GLN A 272 16.73 14.53 4.05
C GLN A 272 16.39 13.15 4.63
N ALA A 273 17.33 12.51 5.34
CA ALA A 273 17.11 11.21 5.97
C ALA A 273 16.03 11.27 7.06
N ALA A 274 16.06 12.31 7.91
CA ALA A 274 15.04 12.52 8.94
C ALA A 274 13.65 12.74 8.33
N PHE A 275 13.57 13.52 7.25
CA PHE A 275 12.32 13.78 6.54
C PHE A 275 11.78 12.51 5.86
N LEU A 276 12.64 11.77 5.15
CA LEU A 276 12.26 10.49 4.54
C LEU A 276 11.75 9.52 5.60
N PHE A 277 12.45 9.39 6.72
CA PHE A 277 12.02 8.54 7.83
C PHE A 277 10.66 8.98 8.36
N GLY A 278 10.44 10.29 8.54
CA GLY A 278 9.14 10.84 8.92
C GLY A 278 8.03 10.52 7.92
N ALA A 279 8.28 10.67 6.61
CA ALA A 279 7.35 10.34 5.55
C ALA A 279 7.03 8.83 5.51
N PHE A 280 8.05 7.98 5.71
CA PHE A 280 7.89 6.54 5.82
C PHE A 280 7.05 6.15 7.03
N VAL A 281 7.35 6.69 8.22
CA VAL A 281 6.56 6.45 9.44
C VAL A 281 5.12 6.94 9.28
N MET A 282 4.90 8.10 8.65
CA MET A 282 3.57 8.62 8.34
C MET A 282 2.81 7.68 7.39
N LEU A 283 3.47 7.23 6.32
CA LEU A 283 2.90 6.27 5.37
C LEU A 283 2.52 4.96 6.08
N LEU A 284 3.42 4.39 6.88
CA LEU A 284 3.13 3.20 7.68
C LEU A 284 1.96 3.47 8.62
N SER A 285 1.93 4.59 9.32
CA SER A 285 0.85 4.94 10.25
C SER A 285 -0.52 4.96 9.55
N ILE A 286 -0.61 5.54 8.35
CA ILE A 286 -1.86 5.58 7.55
C ILE A 286 -2.22 4.18 6.99
N LEU A 287 -1.22 3.39 6.60
CA LEU A 287 -1.40 2.03 6.11
C LEU A 287 -1.95 1.09 7.19
N PHE A 288 -1.50 1.23 8.44
CA PHE A 288 -1.87 0.33 9.53
C PHE A 288 -3.03 0.85 10.39
N SER A 289 -3.25 2.16 10.50
CA SER A 289 -4.32 2.75 11.32
C SER A 289 -5.58 3.08 10.49
N GLY A 290 -6.69 2.40 10.82
CA GLY A 290 -8.00 2.72 10.25
C GLY A 290 -8.54 4.08 10.70
N THR A 291 -8.24 4.49 11.93
CA THR A 291 -8.75 5.76 12.50
C THR A 291 -8.07 6.98 11.86
N LEU A 292 -6.74 6.96 11.72
CA LEU A 292 -5.98 8.01 11.02
C LEU A 292 -6.46 8.14 9.57
N ARG A 293 -6.69 7.00 8.90
CA ARG A 293 -7.19 6.98 7.53
C ARG A 293 -8.58 7.60 7.40
N ALA A 294 -9.50 7.24 8.28
CA ALA A 294 -10.85 7.82 8.29
C ALA A 294 -10.79 9.34 8.46
N ARG A 295 -9.94 9.83 9.37
CA ARG A 295 -9.72 11.28 9.58
C ARG A 295 -9.15 11.97 8.34
N VAL A 296 -8.12 11.40 7.72
CA VAL A 296 -7.52 11.94 6.48
C VAL A 296 -8.55 11.95 5.34
N ARG A 297 -9.34 10.88 5.17
CA ARG A 297 -10.40 10.81 4.17
C ARG A 297 -11.44 11.90 4.37
N VAL A 298 -11.93 12.07 5.58
CA VAL A 298 -12.91 13.12 5.92
C VAL A 298 -12.31 14.51 5.70
N PHE A 299 -11.04 14.72 6.07
CA PHE A 299 -10.35 15.99 5.85
C PHE A 299 -10.27 16.37 4.36
N PHE A 300 -9.76 15.47 3.51
CA PHE A 300 -9.66 15.73 2.06
C PHE A 300 -11.03 15.82 1.39
N SER A 301 -11.99 14.98 1.80
CA SER A 301 -13.37 15.05 1.33
C SER A 301 -14.05 16.37 1.68
N LYS A 302 -13.69 17.02 2.80
CA LYS A 302 -14.27 18.31 3.18
C LYS A 302 -13.65 19.48 2.40
N HIS A 303 -12.34 19.42 2.12
CA HIS A 303 -11.59 20.58 1.63
C HIS A 303 -11.29 20.56 0.12
N PHE A 304 -11.24 19.39 -0.52
CA PHE A 304 -10.77 19.25 -1.90
C PHE A 304 -11.78 18.61 -2.86
N PHE A 305 -12.82 17.94 -2.36
CA PHE A 305 -13.78 17.23 -3.23
C PHE A 305 -15.22 17.48 -2.81
N SER A 306 -16.03 18.05 -3.71
CA SER A 306 -17.49 17.95 -3.62
C SER A 306 -17.88 16.49 -3.89
N TYR A 307 -18.33 15.78 -2.86
CA TYR A 307 -18.50 14.33 -2.90
C TYR A 307 -19.76 13.95 -3.71
N SER A 308 -19.59 13.23 -4.83
CA SER A 308 -20.66 12.39 -5.37
C SER A 308 -20.51 11.01 -4.75
N TYR A 309 -21.23 10.76 -3.65
CA TYR A 309 -21.30 9.45 -3.03
C TYR A 309 -22.18 8.61 -3.95
N ASP A 310 -21.59 7.67 -4.71
CA ASP A 310 -22.39 6.80 -5.57
C ASP A 310 -23.13 5.75 -4.71
N TYR A 311 -24.23 6.20 -4.12
CA TYR A 311 -25.12 5.45 -3.23
C TYR A 311 -25.56 4.11 -3.86
N ARG A 312 -25.63 4.06 -5.19
CA ARG A 312 -26.06 2.87 -5.93
C ARG A 312 -25.10 1.70 -5.75
N ASP A 313 -23.79 1.95 -5.86
CA ASP A 313 -22.78 0.90 -5.70
C ASP A 313 -22.72 0.39 -4.25
N GLU A 314 -22.98 1.27 -3.29
CA GLU A 314 -23.04 0.92 -1.87
C GLU A 314 -24.27 0.10 -1.53
N TRP A 315 -25.42 0.48 -2.07
CA TRP A 315 -26.66 -0.27 -1.90
C TRP A 315 -26.58 -1.66 -2.54
N LEU A 316 -25.98 -1.78 -3.72
CA LEU A 316 -25.72 -3.06 -4.39
C LEU A 316 -24.70 -3.92 -3.63
N ASN A 317 -23.75 -3.31 -2.91
CA ASN A 317 -22.79 -4.04 -2.07
C ASN A 317 -23.47 -4.56 -0.80
N PHE A 318 -24.23 -3.70 -0.12
CA PHE A 318 -24.98 -4.01 1.09
C PHE A 318 -25.93 -5.19 0.89
N THR A 319 -26.80 -5.10 -0.13
CA THR A 319 -27.76 -6.16 -0.48
C THR A 319 -27.08 -7.48 -0.87
N ARG A 320 -25.89 -7.41 -1.49
CA ARG A 320 -25.12 -8.60 -1.84
C ARG A 320 -24.47 -9.27 -0.63
N ILE A 321 -23.97 -8.51 0.35
CA ILE A 321 -23.38 -9.07 1.58
C ILE A 321 -24.47 -9.76 2.40
N LEU A 322 -25.66 -9.16 2.48
CA LEU A 322 -26.79 -9.75 3.17
C LEU A 322 -27.29 -11.06 2.52
N SER A 323 -27.25 -11.14 1.19
CA SER A 323 -27.72 -12.31 0.43
C SER A 323 -26.70 -13.45 0.28
N GLN A 324 -25.45 -13.29 0.75
CA GLN A 324 -24.44 -14.34 0.71
C GLN A 324 -24.53 -15.27 1.94
N GLY A 325 -24.88 -16.55 1.75
CA GLY A 325 -24.71 -17.62 2.76
C GLY A 325 -26.01 -18.29 3.22
N ASN A 326 -25.89 -19.39 3.96
CA ASN A 326 -27.03 -20.20 4.41
C ASN A 326 -27.92 -19.41 5.42
N PRO A 327 -29.26 -19.63 5.43
CA PRO A 327 -30.18 -18.94 6.33
C PRO A 327 -29.92 -19.27 7.81
N GLY A 328 -30.15 -18.31 8.72
CA GLY A 328 -30.21 -18.55 10.17
C GLY A 328 -29.09 -17.87 10.96
N GLU A 329 -27.93 -18.52 11.12
CA GLU A 329 -26.92 -18.10 12.10
C GLU A 329 -25.94 -17.01 11.62
N GLN A 330 -25.75 -16.86 10.31
CA GLN A 330 -24.72 -15.97 9.77
C GLN A 330 -25.25 -14.59 9.34
N LEU A 331 -26.58 -14.38 9.31
CA LEU A 331 -27.17 -13.12 8.82
C LEU A 331 -26.81 -11.93 9.70
N CYS A 332 -26.95 -12.07 11.01
CA CYS A 332 -26.68 -10.98 11.97
C CYS A 332 -25.21 -10.55 11.93
N THR A 333 -24.27 -11.50 11.89
CA THR A 333 -22.83 -11.23 11.74
C THR A 333 -22.53 -10.53 10.42
N ARG A 334 -23.15 -10.97 9.32
CA ARG A 334 -22.98 -10.35 8.00
C ARG A 334 -23.55 -8.94 7.96
N ALA A 335 -24.66 -8.68 8.64
CA ALA A 335 -25.23 -7.34 8.75
C ALA A 335 -24.24 -6.39 9.44
N ILE A 336 -23.63 -6.82 10.56
CA ILE A 336 -22.55 -6.05 11.21
C ILE A 336 -21.40 -5.79 10.24
N GLN A 337 -20.91 -6.84 9.55
CA GLN A 337 -19.80 -6.71 8.60
C GLN A 337 -20.15 -5.80 7.41
N ALA A 338 -21.40 -5.83 6.93
CA ALA A 338 -21.86 -4.97 5.85
C ALA A 338 -21.83 -3.50 6.25
N VAL A 339 -22.40 -3.17 7.41
CA VAL A 339 -22.40 -1.79 7.94
C VAL A 339 -20.98 -1.35 8.30
N ALA A 340 -20.22 -2.19 9.01
CA ALA A 340 -18.83 -1.91 9.38
C ALA A 340 -17.94 -1.68 8.15
N GLY A 341 -18.19 -2.40 7.05
CA GLY A 341 -17.51 -2.19 5.77
C GLY A 341 -17.78 -0.81 5.14
N LEU A 342 -18.99 -0.25 5.30
CA LEU A 342 -19.34 1.08 4.79
C LEU A 342 -18.56 2.18 5.52
N VAL A 343 -18.40 2.03 6.84
CA VAL A 343 -17.73 3.01 7.71
C VAL A 343 -16.26 2.67 8.00
N GLU A 344 -15.71 1.65 7.34
CA GLU A 344 -14.35 1.13 7.58
C GLU A 344 -14.07 0.79 9.05
N SER A 345 -15.10 0.40 9.81
CA SER A 345 -14.96 -0.04 11.20
C SER A 345 -14.38 -1.45 11.26
N GLN A 346 -13.51 -1.69 12.25
CA GLN A 346 -12.89 -2.99 12.49
C GLN A 346 -13.71 -3.87 13.45
N SER A 347 -14.77 -3.32 14.04
CA SER A 347 -15.60 -3.98 15.03
C SER A 347 -17.04 -3.47 15.02
N GLY A 348 -17.96 -4.25 15.59
CA GLY A 348 -19.34 -3.85 15.79
C GLY A 348 -20.14 -4.92 16.55
N ALA A 349 -21.30 -4.55 17.06
CA ALA A 349 -22.21 -5.45 17.77
C ALA A 349 -23.65 -5.13 17.38
N LEU A 350 -24.53 -6.14 17.47
CA LEU A 350 -25.94 -6.04 17.12
C LEU A 350 -26.79 -6.45 18.31
N TRP A 351 -27.69 -5.55 18.70
CA TRP A 351 -28.73 -5.80 19.68
C TRP A 351 -30.07 -5.99 18.97
N LEU A 352 -30.87 -6.96 19.42
CA LEU A 352 -32.26 -7.14 18.98
C LEU A 352 -33.18 -7.11 20.19
N ALA A 353 -34.37 -6.57 20.00
CA ALA A 353 -35.43 -6.65 21.00
C ALA A 353 -35.82 -8.12 21.18
N ARG A 354 -35.80 -8.60 22.43
CA ARG A 354 -36.35 -9.88 22.85
C ARG A 354 -37.43 -9.67 23.88
N ASP A 355 -38.40 -10.58 23.88
CA ASP A 355 -39.40 -10.65 24.92
C ASP A 355 -38.79 -11.17 26.23
N PRO A 356 -39.11 -10.57 27.39
CA PRO A 356 -39.95 -9.39 27.58
C PRO A 356 -39.12 -8.08 27.57
N HIS A 357 -39.40 -7.20 26.60
CA HIS A 357 -39.06 -5.77 26.59
C HIS A 357 -37.59 -5.35 26.83
N HIS A 358 -36.61 -6.11 26.32
CA HIS A 358 -35.21 -5.67 26.37
C HIS A 358 -34.45 -5.92 25.06
N PHE A 359 -33.55 -5.01 24.73
CA PHE A 359 -32.51 -5.19 23.74
C PHE A 359 -31.36 -5.99 24.35
N SER A 360 -31.09 -7.17 23.80
CA SER A 360 -29.93 -8.00 24.17
C SER A 360 -29.01 -8.14 22.97
N ARG A 361 -27.69 -8.19 23.24
CA ARG A 361 -26.71 -8.44 22.19
C ARG A 361 -26.89 -9.85 21.65
N ILE A 362 -27.09 -9.97 20.35
CA ILE A 362 -27.22 -11.25 19.67
C ILE A 362 -25.88 -11.72 19.12
N VAL A 363 -25.08 -10.78 18.60
CA VAL A 363 -23.78 -11.09 18.02
C VAL A 363 -22.86 -9.88 18.10
N HIS A 364 -21.57 -10.16 18.23
CA HIS A 364 -20.50 -9.19 18.08
C HIS A 364 -19.52 -9.66 17.01
N TRP A 365 -18.85 -8.69 16.39
CA TRP A 365 -17.70 -8.90 15.53
C TRP A 365 -16.58 -8.00 16.05
N ASN A 366 -15.51 -8.61 16.58
CA ASN A 366 -14.36 -7.91 17.18
C ASN A 366 -14.70 -6.89 18.29
N MET A 367 -15.88 -6.97 18.92
CA MET A 367 -16.37 -6.02 19.94
C MET A 367 -16.89 -6.76 21.18
N ALA A 368 -16.03 -7.57 21.80
CA ALA A 368 -16.45 -8.47 22.88
C ALA A 368 -16.94 -7.74 24.15
N GLN A 369 -16.41 -6.56 24.45
CA GLN A 369 -16.66 -5.82 25.70
C GLN A 369 -18.07 -5.21 25.80
N ALA A 370 -18.77 -5.05 24.68
CA ALA A 370 -20.09 -4.42 24.66
C ALA A 370 -21.19 -5.44 24.99
N ASP A 371 -21.47 -5.72 26.27
CA ASP A 371 -22.42 -6.76 26.71
C ASP A 371 -23.67 -6.23 27.43
N GLY A 372 -23.94 -4.93 27.31
CA GLY A 372 -25.08 -4.32 27.99
C GLY A 372 -26.43 -4.83 27.51
N ILE A 373 -27.38 -4.84 28.43
CA ILE A 373 -28.81 -5.08 28.19
C ILE A 373 -29.50 -3.74 28.39
N GLU A 374 -30.37 -3.37 27.45
CA GLU A 374 -31.08 -2.10 27.49
C GLU A 374 -32.58 -2.33 27.44
N ALA A 375 -33.36 -1.63 28.25
CA ALA A 375 -34.82 -1.75 28.20
C ALA A 375 -35.36 -1.13 26.88
N THR A 376 -36.43 -1.69 26.32
CA THR A 376 -37.00 -1.17 25.06
C THR A 376 -37.61 0.23 25.19
N ASP A 377 -37.92 0.66 26.41
CA ASP A 377 -38.47 1.96 26.77
C ASP A 377 -37.42 2.95 27.32
N SER A 378 -36.14 2.56 27.32
CA SER A 378 -35.01 3.40 27.74
C SER A 378 -34.96 4.72 26.96
N GLU A 379 -34.35 5.74 27.57
CA GLU A 379 -34.13 7.03 26.90
C GLU A 379 -33.32 6.86 25.60
N LEU A 380 -32.33 5.97 25.60
CA LEU A 380 -31.56 5.64 24.42
C LEU A 380 -32.42 5.02 23.31
N ALA A 381 -33.23 4.00 23.64
CA ALA A 381 -34.09 3.34 22.67
C ALA A 381 -35.12 4.31 22.08
N ARG A 382 -35.71 5.16 22.93
CA ARG A 382 -36.67 6.19 22.52
C ARG A 382 -36.00 7.23 21.61
N PHE A 383 -34.84 7.75 22.01
CA PHE A 383 -34.09 8.72 21.21
C PHE A 383 -33.73 8.18 19.82
N LEU A 384 -33.21 6.95 19.75
CA LEU A 384 -32.84 6.32 18.49
C LEU A 384 -34.07 6.06 17.59
N THR A 385 -35.21 5.72 18.18
CA THR A 385 -36.44 5.42 17.44
C THR A 385 -37.14 6.68 16.94
N GLU A 386 -37.16 7.75 17.75
CA GLU A 386 -37.81 9.02 17.38
C GLU A 386 -36.97 9.86 16.40
N ARG A 387 -35.64 9.82 16.52
CA ARG A 387 -34.75 10.68 15.73
C ARG A 387 -34.06 9.97 14.57
N GLU A 388 -33.96 8.64 14.61
CA GLU A 388 -33.18 7.83 13.65
C GLU A 388 -31.70 8.32 13.50
N TRP A 389 -31.14 8.90 14.56
CA TRP A 389 -29.80 9.49 14.55
C TRP A 389 -28.71 8.49 14.89
N VAL A 390 -27.53 8.72 14.30
CA VAL A 390 -26.28 8.05 14.70
C VAL A 390 -25.63 8.85 15.82
N ILE A 391 -25.41 8.21 16.97
CA ILE A 391 -24.74 8.83 18.11
C ILE A 391 -23.23 8.66 17.97
N ASN A 392 -22.48 9.77 18.07
CA ASN A 392 -21.03 9.75 18.15
C ASN A 392 -20.63 9.90 19.62
N LEU A 393 -20.06 8.85 20.21
CA LEU A 393 -19.71 8.83 21.63
C LEU A 393 -18.65 9.89 22.01
N ASP A 394 -17.68 10.17 21.12
CA ASP A 394 -16.68 11.21 21.34
C ASP A 394 -17.33 12.60 21.36
N GLN A 395 -18.30 12.83 20.47
CA GLN A 395 -19.04 14.11 20.41
C GLN A 395 -19.97 14.28 21.60
N TYR A 396 -20.63 13.19 22.01
CA TYR A 396 -21.48 13.19 23.19
C TYR A 396 -20.67 13.53 24.46
N ALA A 397 -19.47 12.95 24.61
CA ALA A 397 -18.60 13.26 25.74
C ALA A 397 -18.11 14.72 25.76
N ALA A 398 -17.88 15.31 24.58
CA ALA A 398 -17.40 16.69 24.46
C ALA A 398 -18.52 17.74 24.54
N GLN A 399 -19.70 17.44 23.99
CA GLN A 399 -20.84 18.36 23.85
C GLN A 399 -22.16 17.61 24.05
N PRO A 400 -22.51 17.25 25.31
CA PRO A 400 -23.74 16.50 25.60
C PRO A 400 -25.02 17.26 25.21
N GLU A 401 -24.97 18.59 25.20
CA GLU A 401 -26.09 19.49 24.90
C GLU A 401 -26.67 19.28 23.49
N LEU A 402 -25.84 18.84 22.53
CA LEU A 402 -26.28 18.53 21.16
C LEU A 402 -27.24 17.33 21.07
N TYR A 403 -27.29 16.52 22.12
CA TYR A 403 -28.14 15.34 22.22
C TYR A 403 -29.33 15.57 23.16
N GLU A 404 -29.72 16.84 23.38
CA GLU A 404 -30.93 17.26 24.10
C GLU A 404 -31.10 16.61 25.50
N GLY A 405 -29.99 16.36 26.20
CA GLY A 405 -30.00 15.78 27.55
C GLY A 405 -30.18 14.27 27.60
N LEU A 406 -30.04 13.55 26.48
CA LEU A 406 -29.98 12.09 26.44
C LEU A 406 -28.99 11.55 27.49
N ILE A 407 -29.39 10.61 28.34
CA ILE A 407 -28.47 9.94 29.27
C ILE A 407 -28.07 8.59 28.67
N LEU A 408 -26.77 8.43 28.37
CA LEU A 408 -26.27 7.15 27.86
C LEU A 408 -26.11 6.12 29.00
N PRO A 409 -26.45 4.85 28.75
CA PRO A 409 -26.20 3.75 29.69
C PRO A 409 -24.71 3.60 30.03
N ASN A 410 -24.42 3.25 31.28
CA ASN A 410 -23.04 3.06 31.77
C ASN A 410 -22.23 2.05 30.97
N TRP A 411 -22.90 1.04 30.39
CA TRP A 411 -22.22 0.04 29.59
C TRP A 411 -21.77 0.57 28.23
N ILE A 412 -22.41 1.63 27.70
CA ILE A 412 -22.00 2.29 26.45
C ILE A 412 -20.82 3.21 26.69
N THR A 413 -20.80 3.93 27.81
CA THR A 413 -19.70 4.84 28.18
C THR A 413 -18.44 4.10 28.62
N ALA A 414 -18.54 2.79 28.90
CA ALA A 414 -17.42 1.93 29.28
C ALA A 414 -16.74 1.20 28.09
N ILE A 415 -17.27 1.34 26.87
CA ILE A 415 -16.70 0.84 25.61
C ILE A 415 -15.67 1.85 25.10
#